data_AF-A0A1Q7B4X9-F1
#
_entry.id   AF-A0A1Q7B4X9-F1
#
_cell.length_a   1.000
_cell.length_b   1.000
_cell.length_c   1.000
_cell.angle_alpha   90.00
_cell.angle_beta   90.00
_cell.angle_gamma   90.00
#
_symmetry.space_group_name_H-M   'P 1'
#
loop_
_entity.id
_entity.type
_entity.pdbx_description
1 polymer ?
#
loop_
_entity_poly.entity_id
_entity_poly.type
_entity_poly.pdbx_seq_one_letter_code
_entity_poly.pdbx_strand_id
1 'polypeptide(L)'
;MLGKNLHHEGPQNHLHGFISPYLARGNKSGYGIFATADRIVGVRSRRARALFLLGPAVAAFGGSLYLAQDLAFHEPLTTTRMFSLAIFTILGLVFLAVIRLRPLISSGISEADASRKADFVVRLTDVSKIEMTPNRTNIKLRSGEVFSLEISHWKVYEATTKMMTTFFPESLV
;
A
#
# COMPACT_ATOMS: atom_id res chain seq x y z
N MET A 1 -42.80 -23.38 0.00
CA MET A 1 -41.85 -24.01 0.94
C MET A 1 -40.48 -24.08 0.28
N LEU A 2 -39.50 -23.47 0.96
CA LEU A 2 -38.05 -23.52 0.76
C LEU A 2 -37.52 -23.66 -0.68
N GLY A 3 -37.35 -22.53 -1.34
CA GLY A 3 -36.28 -22.37 -2.33
C GLY A 3 -34.95 -22.51 -1.59
N LYS A 4 -34.24 -23.62 -1.84
CA LYS A 4 -32.90 -23.87 -1.33
C LYS A 4 -32.03 -22.66 -1.69
N ASN A 5 -31.60 -21.93 -0.65
CA ASN A 5 -30.52 -20.96 -0.74
C ASN A 5 -29.28 -21.70 -1.25
N LEU A 6 -29.11 -21.68 -2.56
CA LEU A 6 -27.83 -21.98 -3.19
C LEU A 6 -26.90 -20.86 -2.74
N HIS A 7 -26.20 -21.11 -1.65
CA HIS A 7 -24.85 -20.58 -1.47
C HIS A 7 -24.07 -20.99 -2.72
N HIS A 8 -24.11 -20.15 -3.75
CA HIS A 8 -23.13 -20.18 -4.81
C HIS A 8 -21.82 -19.72 -4.19
N GLU A 9 -21.11 -20.67 -3.58
CA GLU A 9 -19.65 -20.67 -3.59
C GLU A 9 -19.20 -20.83 -5.05
N GLY A 10 -19.37 -19.76 -5.82
CA GLY A 10 -18.81 -19.65 -7.16
C GLY A 10 -17.30 -19.44 -7.08
N PRO A 11 -16.57 -19.69 -8.19
CA PRO A 11 -15.11 -19.57 -8.22
C PRO A 11 -14.71 -18.17 -7.75
N GLN A 12 -13.67 -18.12 -6.92
CA GLN A 12 -13.03 -16.92 -6.39
C GLN A 12 -12.59 -16.00 -7.56
N ASN A 13 -13.51 -15.13 -8.00
CA ASN A 13 -13.30 -14.25 -9.14
C ASN A 13 -12.51 -13.02 -8.69
N HIS A 14 -11.22 -13.21 -8.45
CA HIS A 14 -10.27 -12.12 -8.27
C HIS A 14 -10.10 -11.38 -9.59
N LEU A 15 -10.65 -10.16 -9.64
CA LEU A 15 -10.64 -9.26 -10.80
C LEU A 15 -9.45 -8.29 -10.76
N HIS A 16 -8.36 -8.63 -10.06
CA HIS A 16 -7.15 -7.82 -9.86
C HIS A 16 -7.13 -6.91 -8.61
N GLY A 17 -5.94 -6.73 -8.05
CA GLY A 17 -5.68 -5.85 -6.93
C GLY A 17 -4.18 -5.62 -6.76
N PHE A 18 -3.82 -4.53 -6.08
CA PHE A 18 -2.42 -4.17 -5.86
C PHE A 18 -2.24 -3.48 -4.51
N ILE A 19 -1.00 -3.45 -4.04
CA ILE A 19 -0.59 -2.74 -2.82
C ILE A 19 0.45 -1.69 -3.19
N SER A 20 0.30 -0.47 -2.68
CA SER A 20 1.24 0.61 -2.95
C SER A 20 1.52 1.49 -1.73
N PRO A 21 2.79 1.92 -1.50
CA PRO A 21 3.11 2.95 -0.53
C PRO A 21 2.47 4.31 -0.86
N TYR A 22 2.25 4.59 -2.14
CA TYR A 22 1.72 5.86 -2.66
C TYR A 22 0.19 5.90 -2.73
N LEU A 23 -0.46 4.93 -2.11
CA LEU A 23 -1.91 4.90 -1.95
C LEU A 23 -2.23 5.12 -0.47
N ALA A 24 -3.12 6.06 -0.19
CA ALA A 24 -3.49 6.45 1.16
C ALA A 24 -5.00 6.60 1.34
N ARG A 25 -5.46 6.51 2.59
CA ARG A 25 -6.84 6.83 2.99
C ARG A 25 -6.78 7.73 4.23
N GLY A 26 -7.21 8.98 4.07
CA GLY A 26 -6.95 10.03 5.05
C GLY A 26 -5.45 10.13 5.38
N ASN A 27 -5.09 10.30 6.65
CA ASN A 27 -3.69 10.47 7.06
C ASN A 27 -2.86 9.16 7.11
N LYS A 28 -3.35 8.07 6.52
CA LYS A 28 -2.69 6.76 6.57
C LYS A 28 -2.22 6.36 5.16
N SER A 29 -0.91 6.31 4.96
CA SER A 29 -0.29 5.80 3.72
C SER A 29 -0.01 4.30 3.77
N GLY A 30 0.20 3.70 2.59
CA GLY A 30 0.49 2.27 2.44
C GLY A 30 -0.78 1.43 2.44
N TYR A 31 -1.60 1.60 1.40
CA TYR A 31 -2.84 0.84 1.21
C TYR A 31 -2.73 -0.12 0.02
N GLY A 32 -3.52 -1.18 0.07
CA GLY A 32 -3.86 -1.98 -1.09
C GLY A 32 -5.35 -1.92 -1.37
N ILE A 33 -5.69 -2.02 -2.65
CA ILE A 33 -7.07 -2.13 -3.10
C ILE A 33 -7.18 -3.39 -3.94
N PHE A 34 -8.24 -4.15 -3.68
CA PHE A 34 -8.57 -5.37 -4.37
C PHE A 34 -9.99 -5.25 -4.90
N ALA A 35 -10.17 -5.48 -6.19
CA ALA A 35 -11.49 -5.59 -6.79
C ALA A 35 -11.85 -7.06 -6.98
N THR A 36 -13.10 -7.36 -6.69
CA THR A 36 -13.77 -8.62 -7.00
C THR A 36 -14.98 -8.30 -7.88
N ALA A 37 -15.72 -9.31 -8.32
CA ALA A 37 -16.89 -9.09 -9.17
C ALA A 37 -18.00 -8.25 -8.48
N ASP A 38 -18.08 -8.30 -7.15
CA ASP A 38 -19.18 -7.73 -6.38
C ASP A 38 -18.75 -6.64 -5.38
N ARG A 39 -17.46 -6.54 -5.07
CA ARG A 39 -16.95 -5.56 -4.08
C ARG A 39 -15.52 -5.09 -4.33
N ILE A 40 -15.24 -3.90 -3.81
CA ILE A 40 -13.90 -3.36 -3.61
C ILE A 40 -13.53 -3.53 -2.14
N VAL A 41 -12.33 -4.04 -1.89
CA VAL A 41 -11.78 -4.20 -0.54
C VAL A 41 -10.51 -3.36 -0.42
N GLY A 42 -10.49 -2.46 0.55
CA GLY A 42 -9.28 -1.73 0.93
C GLY A 42 -8.61 -2.38 2.12
N VAL A 43 -7.31 -2.67 1.98
CA VAL A 43 -6.51 -3.29 3.04
C VAL A 43 -5.35 -2.39 3.39
N ARG A 44 -5.18 -2.12 4.68
CA ARG A 44 -4.02 -1.37 5.16
C ARG A 44 -2.78 -2.26 5.18
N SER A 45 -1.72 -1.86 4.48
CA SER A 45 -0.45 -2.59 4.45
C SER A 45 0.64 -1.88 5.23
N ARG A 46 0.93 -2.39 6.44
CA ARG A 46 2.08 -1.92 7.24
C ARG A 46 3.41 -2.07 6.49
N ARG A 47 3.51 -3.09 5.62
CA ARG A 47 4.70 -3.35 4.79
C ARG A 47 4.87 -2.29 3.71
N ALA A 48 3.80 -1.88 3.03
CA ALA A 48 3.86 -0.80 2.05
C ALA A 48 4.30 0.52 2.69
N ARG A 49 3.77 0.83 3.88
CA ARG A 49 4.23 2.00 4.66
C ARG A 49 5.73 1.90 5.01
N ALA A 50 6.22 0.72 5.37
CA ALA A 50 7.64 0.52 5.63
C ALA A 50 8.50 0.75 4.37
N LEU A 51 8.04 0.32 3.19
CA LEU A 51 8.71 0.57 1.91
C LEU A 51 8.88 2.08 1.62
N PHE A 52 7.87 2.90 1.93
CA PHE A 52 7.96 4.36 1.77
C PHE A 52 9.08 4.99 2.62
N LEU A 53 9.33 4.43 3.81
CA LEU A 53 10.36 4.90 4.72
C LEU A 53 11.78 4.43 4.34
N LEU A 54 11.92 3.54 3.34
CA LEU A 54 13.23 3.03 2.93
C LEU A 54 14.08 4.03 2.17
N GLY A 55 13.46 4.83 1.29
CA GLY A 55 14.20 5.85 0.53
C GLY A 55 14.97 6.80 1.46
N PRO A 56 14.30 7.43 2.44
CA PRO A 56 14.96 8.24 3.46
C PRO A 56 16.00 7.47 4.29
N ALA A 57 15.73 6.21 4.64
CA ALA A 57 16.68 5.39 5.39
C ALA A 57 17.97 5.10 4.62
N VAL A 58 17.87 4.80 3.31
CA VAL A 58 19.03 4.58 2.43
C VAL A 58 19.81 5.88 2.20
N ALA A 59 19.12 7.01 2.03
CA ALA A 59 19.77 8.31 1.89
C ALA A 59 20.51 8.72 3.18
N ALA A 60 19.88 8.53 4.34
CA ALA A 60 20.51 8.75 5.64
C ALA A 60 21.73 7.84 5.83
N PHE A 61 21.65 6.58 5.40
CA PHE A 61 22.78 5.65 5.42
C PHE A 61 23.95 6.14 4.56
N GLY A 62 23.71 6.51 3.30
CA GLY A 62 24.73 7.05 2.40
C GLY A 62 25.39 8.33 2.93
N GLY A 63 24.59 9.27 3.47
CA GLY A 63 25.09 10.49 4.09
C GLY A 63 25.92 10.23 5.36
N SER A 64 25.50 9.26 6.18
CA SER A 64 26.26 8.85 7.38
C SER A 64 27.58 8.14 7.04
N LEU A 65 27.61 7.37 5.94
CA LEU A 65 28.82 6.77 5.38
C LEU A 65 29.83 7.82 4.93
N TYR A 66 29.34 8.84 4.21
CA TYR A 66 30.16 9.95 3.75
C TYR A 66 30.76 10.75 4.92
N LEU A 67 29.94 11.10 5.91
CA LEU A 67 30.42 11.79 7.12
C LEU A 67 31.41 10.94 7.93
N ALA A 68 31.16 9.63 8.07
CA ALA A 68 32.08 8.75 8.78
C ALA A 68 33.43 8.58 8.06
N GLN A 69 33.44 8.60 6.73
CA GLN A 69 34.68 8.63 5.96
C GLN A 69 35.45 9.92 6.20
N ASP A 70 34.78 11.07 6.10
CA ASP A 70 35.40 12.38 6.28
C ASP A 70 35.98 12.58 7.70
N LEU A 71 35.23 12.13 8.72
CA LEU A 71 35.68 12.10 10.13
C LEU A 71 36.83 11.12 10.40
N ALA A 72 36.94 10.03 9.63
CA ALA A 72 38.01 9.05 9.81
C ALA A 72 39.38 9.55 9.30
N PHE A 73 39.39 10.53 8.39
CA PHE A 73 40.63 11.11 7.84
C PHE A 73 41.16 12.30 8.66
N HIS A 74 40.36 12.89 9.56
CA HIS A 74 40.70 14.18 10.18
C HIS A 74 40.89 14.21 11.72
N GLU A 75 40.58 13.18 12.53
CA GLU A 75 40.73 13.27 14.00
C GLU A 75 41.19 12.00 14.77
N PRO A 76 41.76 12.13 16.00
CA PRO A 76 42.27 11.02 16.81
C PRO A 76 41.20 10.09 17.44
N LEU A 77 40.80 9.10 16.65
CA LEU A 77 40.78 7.64 16.90
C LEU A 77 40.00 6.91 18.01
N THR A 78 39.42 7.47 19.07
CA THR A 78 38.77 6.60 20.10
C THR A 78 37.26 6.78 20.28
N THR A 79 36.79 7.98 20.57
CA THR A 79 35.36 8.20 20.88
C THR A 79 34.48 8.23 19.62
N THR A 80 34.95 8.91 18.57
CA THR A 80 34.23 9.08 17.30
C THR A 80 34.05 7.77 16.54
N ARG A 81 35.01 6.84 16.67
CA ARG A 81 34.94 5.50 16.04
C ARG A 81 33.93 4.57 16.69
N MET A 82 33.71 4.66 18.00
CA MET A 82 32.70 3.84 18.68
C MET A 82 31.27 4.31 18.36
N PHE A 83 31.06 5.63 18.26
CA PHE A 83 29.76 6.20 17.86
C PHE A 83 29.42 5.87 16.40
N SER A 84 30.37 5.97 15.48
CA SER A 84 30.13 5.60 14.09
C SER A 84 29.82 4.11 13.95
N LEU A 85 30.54 3.23 14.67
CA LEU A 85 30.27 1.80 14.67
C LEU A 85 28.85 1.48 15.13
N ALA A 86 28.38 2.08 16.24
CA ALA A 86 27.04 1.88 16.77
C ALA A 86 25.94 2.36 15.80
N ILE A 87 26.16 3.50 15.14
CA ILE A 87 25.25 4.02 14.11
C ILE A 87 25.22 3.06 12.91
N PHE A 88 26.36 2.53 12.48
CA PHE A 88 26.43 1.54 11.40
C PHE A 88 25.75 0.22 11.72
N THR A 89 25.87 -0.30 12.95
CA THR A 89 25.16 -1.53 13.34
C THR A 89 23.66 -1.32 13.39
N ILE A 90 23.19 -0.19 13.95
CA ILE A 90 21.76 0.11 14.02
C ILE A 90 21.19 0.28 12.61
N LEU A 91 21.85 1.07 11.75
CA LEU A 91 21.39 1.27 10.37
C LEU A 91 21.49 -0.02 9.54
N GLY A 92 22.54 -0.81 9.72
CA GLY A 92 22.71 -2.11 9.06
C GLY A 92 21.63 -3.12 9.47
N LEU A 93 21.26 -3.17 10.75
CA LEU A 93 20.14 -4.00 11.24
C LEU A 93 18.79 -3.54 10.70
N VAL A 94 18.56 -2.22 10.61
CA VAL A 94 17.36 -1.66 9.97
C VAL A 94 17.32 -2.05 8.50
N PHE A 95 18.42 -1.90 7.76
CA PHE A 95 18.53 -2.29 6.35
C PHE A 95 18.30 -3.80 6.14
N LEU A 96 18.83 -4.64 7.03
CA LEU A 96 18.65 -6.10 6.97
C LEU A 96 17.20 -6.53 7.28
N ALA A 97 16.57 -5.89 8.28
CA ALA A 97 15.15 -6.08 8.58
C ALA A 97 14.25 -5.66 7.41
N VAL A 98 14.72 -4.67 6.65
CA VAL A 98 14.06 -4.14 5.47
C VAL A 98 14.19 -5.06 4.25
N ILE A 99 15.39 -5.56 3.92
CA ILE A 99 15.59 -6.47 2.78
C ILE A 99 14.83 -7.78 2.97
N ARG A 100 14.67 -8.23 4.22
CA ARG A 100 13.84 -9.40 4.55
C ARG A 100 12.34 -9.19 4.22
N LEU A 101 11.89 -7.96 3.97
CA LEU A 101 10.55 -7.69 3.45
C LEU A 101 10.53 -8.00 1.94
N ARG A 102 10.10 -9.21 1.59
CA ARG A 102 9.94 -9.67 0.19
C ARG A 102 9.23 -8.61 -0.70
N PRO A 103 9.61 -8.49 -1.98
CA PRO A 103 8.92 -7.62 -2.93
C PRO A 103 7.43 -7.96 -2.97
N LEU A 104 6.59 -6.94 -2.80
CA LEU A 104 5.12 -7.03 -2.85
C LEU A 104 4.66 -7.10 -4.31
N ILE A 105 4.98 -8.20 -5.00
CA ILE A 105 4.19 -8.62 -6.15
C ILE A 105 3.07 -9.46 -5.56
N SER A 106 1.86 -8.90 -5.52
CA SER A 106 0.67 -9.45 -4.88
C SER A 106 0.08 -10.63 -5.66
N SER A 107 0.81 -11.75 -5.72
CA SER A 107 0.31 -12.99 -6.32
C SER A 107 -0.40 -13.91 -5.31
N GLY A 108 -0.74 -13.47 -4.10
CA GLY A 108 -1.28 -14.43 -3.11
C GLY A 108 -1.88 -13.88 -1.81
N ILE A 109 -2.59 -12.75 -1.81
CA ILE A 109 -3.52 -12.49 -0.70
C ILE A 109 -4.84 -13.17 -1.07
N SER A 110 -5.14 -14.30 -0.46
CA SER A 110 -6.44 -14.97 -0.58
C SER A 110 -7.55 -14.02 -0.14
N GLU A 111 -8.69 -14.02 -0.84
CA GLU A 111 -9.88 -13.22 -0.50
C GLU A 111 -10.28 -13.32 0.98
N ALA A 112 -10.12 -14.52 1.58
CA ALA A 112 -10.37 -14.75 2.99
C ALA A 112 -9.46 -13.88 3.89
N ASP A 113 -8.20 -13.67 3.51
CA ASP A 113 -7.26 -12.82 4.24
C ASP A 113 -7.49 -11.33 3.96
N ALA A 114 -7.83 -10.97 2.72
CA ALA A 114 -8.16 -9.59 2.36
C ALA A 114 -9.42 -9.12 3.09
N SER A 115 -10.45 -9.98 3.16
CA SER A 115 -11.71 -9.68 3.85
C SER A 115 -11.52 -9.62 5.37
N ARG A 116 -10.73 -10.53 5.97
CA ARG A 116 -10.41 -10.47 7.42
C ARG A 116 -9.60 -9.24 7.81
N LYS A 117 -8.77 -8.72 6.91
CA LYS A 117 -7.90 -7.54 7.15
C LYS A 117 -8.44 -6.27 6.51
N ALA A 118 -9.69 -6.28 6.05
CA ALA A 118 -10.30 -5.16 5.37
C ALA A 118 -10.41 -3.97 6.33
N ASP A 119 -9.87 -2.83 5.90
CA ASP A 119 -10.09 -1.52 6.54
C ASP A 119 -11.39 -0.88 6.03
N PHE A 120 -11.81 -1.26 4.82
CA PHE A 120 -13.14 -1.00 4.30
C PHE A 120 -13.54 -2.03 3.24
N VAL A 121 -14.84 -2.19 3.06
CA VAL A 121 -15.45 -2.99 2.00
C VAL A 121 -16.56 -2.14 1.38
N VAL A 122 -16.53 -1.98 0.06
CA VAL A 122 -17.58 -1.30 -0.69
C VAL A 122 -18.17 -2.29 -1.68
N ARG A 123 -19.46 -2.59 -1.56
CA ARG A 123 -20.15 -3.46 -2.50
C ARG A 123 -20.59 -2.66 -3.72
N LEU A 124 -20.57 -3.29 -4.88
CA LEU A 124 -20.99 -2.71 -6.16
C LEU A 124 -22.43 -2.17 -6.08
N THR A 125 -23.32 -2.91 -5.40
CA THR A 125 -24.72 -2.53 -5.18
C THR A 125 -24.87 -1.20 -4.44
N ASP A 126 -23.89 -0.87 -3.60
CA ASP A 126 -23.92 0.29 -2.72
C ASP A 126 -23.29 1.50 -3.38
N VAL A 127 -22.57 1.32 -4.49
CA VAL A 127 -21.92 2.41 -5.24
C VAL A 127 -22.99 3.21 -6.00
N SER A 128 -22.96 4.53 -5.84
CA SER A 128 -23.74 5.46 -6.65
C SER A 128 -22.92 6.10 -7.76
N LYS A 129 -21.66 6.44 -7.46
CA LYS A 129 -20.74 7.11 -8.40
C LYS A 129 -19.30 6.89 -7.97
N ILE A 130 -18.40 6.77 -8.93
CA ILE A 130 -16.95 6.82 -8.70
C ILE A 130 -16.41 8.02 -9.45
N GLU A 131 -15.71 8.91 -8.76
CA GLU A 131 -15.04 10.07 -9.33
C GLU A 131 -13.54 9.90 -9.18
N MET A 132 -12.80 10.03 -10.29
CA MET A 132 -11.36 9.84 -10.32
C MET A 132 -10.63 11.09 -10.79
N THR A 133 -9.59 11.44 -10.04
CA THR A 133 -8.62 12.48 -10.37
C THR A 133 -7.21 11.92 -10.21
N PRO A 134 -6.18 12.53 -10.81
CA PRO A 134 -4.80 12.03 -10.70
C PRO A 134 -4.32 11.83 -9.26
N ASN A 135 -4.84 12.64 -8.32
CA ASN A 135 -4.41 12.64 -6.93
C ASN A 135 -5.40 11.98 -5.97
N ARG A 136 -6.62 11.66 -6.43
CA ARG A 136 -7.68 11.18 -5.54
C ARG A 136 -8.72 10.36 -6.30
N THR A 137 -9.21 9.30 -5.66
CA THR A 137 -10.39 8.53 -6.08
C THR A 137 -11.46 8.63 -5.00
N ASN A 138 -12.64 9.10 -5.37
CA ASN A 138 -13.80 9.17 -4.49
C ASN A 138 -14.82 8.13 -4.92
N ILE A 139 -15.23 7.27 -4.00
CA ILE A 139 -16.30 6.31 -4.19
C ILE A 139 -17.48 6.78 -3.35
N LYS A 140 -18.51 7.30 -4.00
CA LYS A 140 -19.74 7.74 -3.36
C LYS A 140 -20.71 6.58 -3.28
N LEU A 141 -21.22 6.34 -2.08
CA LEU A 141 -22.24 5.34 -1.82
C LEU A 141 -23.65 5.93 -1.95
N ARG A 142 -24.62 5.06 -2.23
CA ARG A 142 -26.05 5.38 -2.21
C ARG A 142 -26.54 5.86 -0.84
N SER A 143 -25.86 5.45 0.24
CA SER A 143 -26.09 5.96 1.60
C SER A 143 -25.69 7.43 1.79
N GLY A 144 -24.94 8.01 0.84
CA GLY A 144 -24.36 9.35 0.94
C GLY A 144 -22.93 9.37 1.50
N GLU A 145 -22.41 8.25 2.00
CA GLU A 145 -21.01 8.14 2.46
C GLU A 145 -20.04 8.25 1.27
N VAL A 146 -18.89 8.90 1.49
CA VAL A 146 -17.84 9.06 0.47
C VAL A 146 -16.54 8.46 0.98
N PHE A 147 -16.02 7.48 0.24
CA PHE A 147 -14.71 6.90 0.48
C PHE A 147 -13.67 7.55 -0.42
N SER A 148 -12.77 8.33 0.19
CA SER A 148 -11.67 8.97 -0.53
C SER A 148 -10.37 8.19 -0.37
N LEU A 149 -9.73 7.91 -1.50
CA LEU A 149 -8.39 7.34 -1.62
C LEU A 149 -7.48 8.38 -2.24
N GLU A 150 -6.35 8.67 -1.60
CA GLU A 150 -5.35 9.59 -2.12
C GLU A 150 -4.25 8.82 -2.85
N ILE A 151 -3.84 9.37 -3.99
CA ILE A 151 -2.88 8.77 -4.92
C ILE A 151 -1.76 9.77 -5.13
N SER A 152 -0.53 9.37 -4.82
CA SER A 152 0.64 10.25 -4.94
C SER A 152 1.59 9.84 -6.07
N HIS A 153 1.22 8.87 -6.90
CA HIS A 153 2.07 8.36 -7.96
C HIS A 153 1.28 7.97 -9.21
N TRP A 154 1.73 8.42 -10.39
CA TRP A 154 1.00 8.26 -11.65
C TRP A 154 0.73 6.80 -12.05
N LYS A 155 1.70 5.89 -11.86
CA LYS A 155 1.49 4.43 -12.11
C LYS A 155 0.39 3.84 -11.21
N VAL A 156 0.24 4.37 -10.01
CA VAL A 156 -0.82 3.94 -9.08
C VAL A 156 -2.16 4.49 -9.53
N TYR A 157 -2.18 5.74 -10.03
CA TYR A 157 -3.37 6.29 -10.67
C TYR A 157 -3.81 5.41 -11.84
N GLU A 158 -2.92 5.10 -12.79
CA GLU A 158 -3.22 4.24 -13.94
C GLU A 158 -3.76 2.86 -13.52
N ALA A 159 -3.11 2.21 -12.54
CA ALA A 159 -3.55 0.92 -12.03
C ALA A 159 -4.92 1.01 -11.32
N THR A 160 -5.15 2.09 -10.55
CA THR A 160 -6.44 2.33 -9.90
C THR A 160 -7.51 2.57 -10.94
N THR A 161 -7.26 3.38 -11.96
CA THR A 161 -8.21 3.69 -13.04
C THR A 161 -8.59 2.41 -13.77
N LYS A 162 -7.61 1.62 -14.22
CA LYS A 162 -7.87 0.35 -14.91
C LYS A 162 -8.73 -0.60 -14.07
N MET A 163 -8.49 -0.65 -12.77
CA MET A 163 -9.25 -1.49 -11.85
C MET A 163 -10.68 -0.95 -11.62
N MET A 164 -10.83 0.35 -11.39
CA MET A 164 -12.15 0.97 -11.15
C MET A 164 -13.03 0.93 -12.40
N THR A 165 -12.47 1.11 -13.59
CA THR A 165 -13.22 1.02 -14.85
C THR A 165 -13.67 -0.41 -15.15
N THR A 166 -12.91 -1.40 -14.68
CA THR A 166 -13.32 -2.81 -14.78
C THR A 166 -14.43 -3.12 -13.76
N PHE A 167 -14.36 -2.54 -12.56
CA PHE A 167 -15.33 -2.76 -11.49
C PHE A 167 -16.66 -2.03 -11.71
N PHE A 168 -16.61 -0.77 -12.18
CA PHE A 168 -17.77 0.08 -12.42
C PHE A 168 -17.57 0.80 -13.77
N PRO A 169 -17.89 0.16 -14.90
CA PRO A 169 -17.63 0.71 -16.24
C PRO A 169 -18.27 2.09 -16.49
N GLU A 170 -19.37 2.36 -15.79
CA GLU A 170 -20.09 3.63 -15.84
C GLU A 170 -19.33 4.79 -15.14
N SER A 171 -18.16 4.55 -14.53
CA SER A 171 -17.38 5.57 -13.81
C SER A 171 -16.66 6.58 -14.70
N LEU A 172 -16.67 6.42 -16.03
CA LEU A 172 -15.87 7.22 -16.97
C LEU A 172 -16.61 8.39 -17.64
N VAL A 173 -17.75 8.82 -17.11
CA VAL A 173 -18.49 9.98 -17.63
C VAL A 173 -18.25 11.22 -16.76
#